data_AF-A0ABC9WGH6-F1
#
_entry.id   AF-A0ABC9WGH6-F1
#
_cell.length_a   1.000
_cell.length_b   1.000
_cell.length_c   1.000
_cell.angle_alpha   90.00
_cell.angle_beta   90.00
_cell.angle_gamma   90.00
#
_symmetry.space_group_name_H-M   'P 1'
#
loop_
_entity.id
_entity.type
_entity.pdbx_description
1 polymer ?
#
loop_
_entity_poly.entity_id
_entity_poly.type
_entity_poly.pdbx_seq_one_letter_code
_entity_poly.pdbx_strand_id
1 'polypeptide(L)'
;MEIPKTRKRRRKRRKRMRNASLLDRPRRKRVITYAQRQAANIRERKRMFNLNEAFDQLRKKVPTFAYEKRLSRIETLRLAIVYISFMTELLAGCSRQEAS
;
A
#
# COMPACT_ATOMS: atom_id res chain seq x y z
N MET A 1 -56.57 -48.63 3.06
CA MET A 1 -56.17 -47.21 3.10
C MET A 1 -54.71 -47.13 3.49
N GLU A 2 -53.78 -46.80 2.59
CA GLU A 2 -52.48 -46.21 2.96
C GLU A 2 -51.91 -45.40 1.77
N ILE A 3 -51.54 -44.15 2.02
CA ILE A 3 -51.04 -43.18 1.03
C ILE A 3 -49.51 -43.11 1.16
N PRO A 4 -48.68 -43.33 0.12
CA PRO A 4 -47.24 -43.13 0.24
C PRO A 4 -46.84 -41.67 -0.04
N LYS A 5 -46.36 -41.01 1.01
CA LYS A 5 -45.88 -39.63 1.03
C LYS A 5 -44.59 -39.44 0.22
N THR A 6 -44.67 -38.57 -0.79
CA THR A 6 -43.67 -37.61 -1.32
C THR A 6 -42.18 -38.05 -1.46
N ARG A 7 -41.78 -38.39 -2.70
CA ARG A 7 -40.37 -38.53 -3.17
C ARG A 7 -39.49 -37.27 -3.01
N LYS A 8 -40.07 -36.11 -2.65
CA LYS A 8 -39.35 -34.82 -2.55
C LYS A 8 -38.50 -34.65 -1.28
N ARG A 9 -38.72 -35.44 -0.21
CA ARG A 9 -37.96 -35.31 1.05
C ARG A 9 -36.57 -35.97 1.03
N ARG A 10 -36.35 -37.07 0.29
CA ARG A 10 -35.04 -37.76 0.23
C ARG A 10 -33.94 -36.98 -0.50
N ARG A 11 -34.30 -36.18 -1.52
CA ARG A 11 -33.32 -35.34 -2.25
C ARG A 11 -32.80 -34.17 -1.41
N LYS A 12 -33.57 -33.68 -0.44
CA LYS A 12 -33.18 -32.53 0.41
C LYS A 12 -32.16 -32.91 1.49
N ARG A 13 -32.17 -34.15 2.01
CA ARG A 13 -31.15 -34.65 2.96
C ARG A 13 -29.77 -34.86 2.30
N ARG A 14 -29.73 -35.43 1.08
CA ARG A 14 -28.47 -35.61 0.32
C ARG A 14 -27.79 -34.30 -0.09
N LYS A 15 -28.57 -33.22 -0.30
CA LYS A 15 -28.02 -31.89 -0.63
C LYS A 15 -27.45 -31.17 0.61
N ARG A 16 -28.01 -31.43 1.80
CA ARG A 16 -27.50 -30.88 3.07
C ARG A 16 -26.17 -31.50 3.52
N MET A 17 -25.95 -32.79 3.29
CA MET A 17 -24.71 -33.46 3.70
C MET A 17 -23.48 -33.07 2.85
N ARG A 18 -23.66 -32.64 1.60
CA ARG A 18 -22.55 -32.12 0.76
C ARG A 18 -22.10 -30.71 1.10
N ASN A 19 -22.95 -29.93 1.78
CA ASN A 19 -22.63 -28.55 2.15
C ASN A 19 -22.04 -28.44 3.56
N ALA A 20 -22.13 -29.49 4.39
CA ALA A 20 -21.54 -29.50 5.72
C ALA A 20 -20.00 -29.66 5.69
N SER A 21 -19.43 -30.24 4.61
CA SER A 21 -17.99 -30.47 4.48
C SER A 21 -17.17 -29.24 4.06
N LEU A 22 -17.81 -28.11 3.75
CA LEU A 22 -17.13 -26.86 3.42
C LEU A 22 -16.86 -25.97 4.64
N LEU A 23 -17.58 -26.18 5.75
CA LEU A 23 -17.42 -25.39 6.97
C LEU A 23 -16.41 -25.97 7.97
N ASP A 24 -16.07 -27.26 7.86
CA ASP A 24 -15.16 -27.94 8.81
C ASP A 24 -13.83 -28.36 8.17
N ARG A 25 -13.41 -27.66 7.10
CA ARG A 25 -12.05 -27.87 6.60
C ARG A 25 -11.11 -27.17 7.60
N PRO A 26 -10.27 -27.90 8.36
CA PRO A 26 -9.34 -27.25 9.28
C PRO A 26 -8.59 -26.21 8.47
N ARG A 27 -8.59 -24.95 8.94
CA ARG A 27 -7.86 -23.86 8.32
C ARG A 27 -6.38 -24.25 8.36
N ARG A 28 -5.93 -24.99 7.34
CA ARG A 28 -4.51 -25.29 7.13
C ARG A 28 -3.85 -23.92 7.12
N LYS A 29 -3.13 -23.60 8.20
CA LYS A 29 -2.28 -22.41 8.28
C LYS A 29 -1.46 -22.44 7.00
N ARG A 30 -1.74 -21.53 6.06
CA ARG A 30 -1.09 -21.55 4.75
C ARG A 30 0.39 -21.34 5.01
N VAL A 31 1.17 -22.42 4.93
CA VAL A 31 2.62 -22.33 5.05
C VAL A 31 3.09 -21.53 3.84
N ILE A 32 3.73 -20.38 4.10
CA ILE A 32 4.23 -19.54 3.03
C ILE A 32 5.36 -20.30 2.34
N THR A 33 5.13 -20.62 1.07
CA THR A 33 6.13 -21.32 0.25
C THR A 33 7.34 -20.42 0.01
N TYR A 34 8.48 -21.03 -0.30
CA TYR A 34 9.69 -20.28 -0.67
C TYR A 34 9.43 -19.33 -1.87
N ALA A 35 8.71 -19.81 -2.89
CA ALA A 35 8.34 -19.01 -4.05
C ALA A 35 7.48 -17.78 -3.68
N GLN A 36 6.52 -17.93 -2.75
CA GLN A 36 5.71 -16.81 -2.27
C GLN A 36 6.54 -15.78 -1.48
N ARG A 37 7.50 -16.23 -0.67
CA ARG A 37 8.45 -15.35 0.03
C ARG A 37 9.31 -14.58 -0.97
N GLN A 38 9.86 -15.26 -1.97
CA GLN A 38 10.66 -14.61 -3.03
C GLN A 38 9.85 -13.57 -3.81
N ALA A 39 8.62 -13.92 -4.22
CA ALA A 39 7.73 -12.98 -4.90
C ALA A 39 7.42 -11.75 -4.02
N ALA A 40 7.24 -11.92 -2.71
CA ALA A 40 7.05 -10.81 -1.79
C ALA A 40 8.30 -9.92 -1.68
N ASN A 41 9.49 -10.51 -1.56
CA ASN A 41 10.76 -9.77 -1.49
C ASN A 41 11.00 -8.94 -2.76
N ILE A 42 10.71 -9.51 -3.94
CA ILE A 42 10.83 -8.79 -5.22
C ILE A 42 9.89 -7.58 -5.26
N ARG A 43 8.63 -7.76 -4.82
CA ARG A 43 7.66 -6.65 -4.75
C ARG A 43 8.14 -5.55 -3.81
N GLU A 44 8.63 -5.90 -2.63
CA GLU A 44 9.10 -4.90 -1.67
C GLU A 44 10.35 -4.17 -2.18
N ARG A 45 11.28 -4.88 -2.84
CA ARG A 45 12.43 -4.25 -3.48
C ARG A 45 11.99 -3.23 -4.54
N LYS A 46 11.01 -3.57 -5.38
CA LYS A 46 10.46 -2.65 -6.39
C LYS A 46 9.79 -1.44 -5.73
N ARG A 47 9.01 -1.66 -4.67
CA ARG A 47 8.41 -0.57 -3.89
C ARG A 47 9.46 0.37 -3.31
N MET A 48 10.52 -0.18 -2.71
CA MET A 48 11.63 0.60 -2.17
C MET A 48 12.43 1.35 -3.23
N PHE A 49 12.63 0.75 -4.40
CA PHE A 49 13.26 1.42 -5.55
C PHE A 49 12.48 2.69 -5.93
N ASN A 50 11.15 2.57 -6.15
CA ASN A 50 10.30 3.71 -6.49
C ASN A 50 10.32 4.80 -5.40
N LEU A 51 10.34 4.41 -4.13
CA LEU A 51 10.45 5.36 -3.01
C LEU A 51 11.79 6.11 -3.05
N ASN A 52 12.90 5.40 -3.28
CA ASN A 52 14.22 6.01 -3.34
C ASN A 52 14.34 6.96 -4.53
N GLU A 53 13.78 6.59 -5.68
CA GLU A 53 13.72 7.44 -6.87
C GLU A 53 12.97 8.75 -6.59
N ALA A 54 11.79 8.68 -5.96
CA ALA A 54 11.03 9.86 -5.56
C ALA A 54 11.83 10.76 -4.59
N PHE A 55 12.56 10.15 -3.65
CA PHE A 55 13.44 10.88 -2.74
C PHE A 55 14.59 11.60 -3.47
N ASP A 56 15.12 11.01 -4.54
CA ASP A 56 16.16 11.62 -5.35
C ASP A 56 15.64 12.75 -6.23
N GLN A 57 14.40 12.63 -6.72
CA GLN A 57 13.72 13.74 -7.37
C GLN A 57 13.49 14.90 -6.41
N LEU A 58 13.09 14.62 -5.16
CA LEU A 58 12.94 15.66 -4.14
C LEU A 58 14.27 16.36 -3.86
N ARG A 59 15.38 15.63 -3.69
CA ARG A 59 16.71 16.23 -3.47
C ARG A 59 17.10 17.22 -4.55
N LYS A 60 16.75 16.97 -5.82
CA LYS A 60 17.02 17.89 -6.94
C LYS A 60 16.22 19.20 -6.88
N LYS A 61 15.10 19.22 -6.15
CA LYS A 61 14.23 20.40 -5.99
C LYS A 61 14.53 21.19 -4.73
N VAL A 62 15.16 20.55 -3.75
CA VAL A 62 15.58 21.19 -2.51
C VAL A 62 16.87 22.00 -2.79
N PRO A 63 16.94 23.27 -2.35
CA PRO A 63 18.14 24.08 -2.56
C PRO A 63 19.33 23.54 -1.75
N THR A 64 20.42 23.21 -2.44
CA THR A 64 21.69 22.76 -1.85
C THR A 64 22.86 23.35 -2.64
N PHE A 65 24.04 23.45 -2.04
CA PHE A 65 25.23 23.87 -2.77
C PHE A 65 25.72 22.75 -3.71
N ALA A 66 26.27 23.11 -4.87
CA ALA A 66 26.64 22.15 -5.92
C ALA A 66 27.73 21.13 -5.49
N TYR A 67 28.54 21.48 -4.49
CA TYR A 67 29.60 20.63 -3.93
C TYR A 67 29.19 19.92 -2.64
N GLU A 68 27.94 20.05 -2.20
CA GLU A 68 27.48 19.40 -0.98
C GLU A 68 27.27 17.90 -1.16
N LYS A 69 27.56 17.17 -0.09
CA LYS A 69 27.28 15.75 0.01
C LYS A 69 25.78 15.49 -0.13
N ARG A 70 25.42 14.34 -0.71
CA ARG A 70 24.03 13.87 -0.79
C ARG A 70 23.37 13.85 0.59
N LEU A 71 22.31 14.63 0.74
CA LEU A 71 21.52 14.73 1.97
C LEU A 71 20.90 13.40 2.40
N SER A 72 20.88 13.14 3.71
CA SER A 72 20.11 12.03 4.29
C SER A 72 18.60 12.23 4.09
N ARG A 73 17.80 11.18 4.32
CA ARG A 73 16.33 11.27 4.18
C ARG A 73 15.73 12.31 5.12
N ILE A 74 16.19 12.38 6.37
CA ILE A 74 15.65 13.32 7.35
C ILE A 74 16.02 14.76 7.02
N GLU A 75 17.27 15.01 6.58
CA GLU A 75 17.71 16.34 6.16
C GLU A 75 16.94 16.81 4.93
N THR A 76 16.77 15.94 3.93
CA THR A 76 15.99 16.25 2.71
C THR A 76 14.57 16.67 3.06
N LEU A 77 13.89 15.95 3.97
CA LEU A 77 12.52 16.28 4.38
C LEU A 77 12.46 17.59 5.16
N ARG A 78 13.36 17.80 6.12
CA ARG A 78 13.41 19.04 6.92
C ARG A 78 13.62 20.25 6.02
N LEU A 79 14.59 20.17 5.10
CA LEU A 79 14.93 21.28 4.22
C LEU A 79 13.81 21.55 3.19
N ALA A 80 13.15 20.51 2.68
CA ALA A 80 11.97 20.67 1.81
C ALA A 80 10.84 21.42 2.51
N ILE A 81 10.54 21.10 3.78
CA ILE A 81 9.50 21.79 4.56
C ILE A 81 9.85 23.27 4.72
N VAL A 82 11.08 23.56 5.16
CA VAL A 82 11.55 24.95 5.33
C VAL A 82 11.50 25.71 4.00
N TYR A 83 11.90 25.06 2.91
CA TYR A 83 11.91 25.69 1.59
C TYR A 83 10.50 26.03 1.08
N ILE A 84 9.52 25.15 1.29
CA ILE A 84 8.12 25.42 0.94
C ILE A 84 7.60 26.63 1.75
N SER A 85 7.85 26.66 3.07
CA SER A 85 7.44 27.79 3.91
C SER A 85 8.09 29.10 3.46
N PHE A 86 9.40 29.08 3.21
CA PHE A 86 10.15 30.25 2.75
C PHE A 86 9.62 30.79 1.41
N MET A 87 9.38 29.91 0.43
CA MET A 87 8.83 30.32 -0.86
C MET A 87 7.40 30.86 -0.74
N THR A 88 6.59 30.28 0.16
CA THR A 88 5.22 30.76 0.42
C THR A 88 5.23 32.18 1.02
N GLU A 89 6.10 32.44 1.98
CA GLU A 89 6.27 33.76 2.60
C GLU A 89 6.80 34.80 1.60
N LEU A 90 7.80 34.42 0.78
CA LEU A 90 8.36 35.30 -0.25
C LEU A 90 7.29 35.74 -1.25
N LEU A 91 6.49 34.80 -1.75
CA LEU A 91 5.40 35.11 -2.70
C LEU A 91 4.31 35.99 -2.05
N ALA A 92 3.95 35.73 -0.78
CA ALA A 92 3.00 36.55 -0.05
C ALA A 92 3.53 37.98 0.20
N GLY A 93 4.81 38.13 0.53
CA GLY A 93 5.46 39.43 0.72
C GLY A 93 5.57 40.23 -0.58
N CYS A 94 5.83 39.56 -1.70
CA CYS A 94 5.94 40.20 -3.02
C CYS A 94 4.60 40.80 -3.48
N SER A 95 3.48 40.13 -3.22
CA SER A 95 2.12 40.65 -3.52
C SER A 95 1.76 41.96 -2.79
N ARG A 96 2.50 42.34 -1.74
CA ARG A 96 2.31 43.59 -1.00
C ARG A 96 3.10 44.77 -1.55
N GLN A 97 4.16 44.53 -2.31
CA GLN A 97 5.03 45.59 -2.85
C GLN A 97 4.55 46.15 -4.18
N GLU A 98 3.69 45.43 -4.91
CA GLU A 98 3.10 45.92 -6.18
C GLU A 98 1.87 46.83 -5.97
N ALA A 99 1.37 46.94 -4.75
CA ALA A 99 0.19 47.75 -4.39
C ALA A 99 0.55 49.09 -3.70
N SER A 100 1.80 49.56 -3.81
CA SER A 100 2.26 50.87 -3.33
C SER A 100 3.16 51.51 -4.37
#